data_AF-A0A5N5IJ99-F1
#
_entry.id   AF-A0A5N5IJ99-F1
#
_cell.length_a   1.000
_cell.length_b   1.000
_cell.length_c   1.000
_cell.angle_alpha   90.00
_cell.angle_beta   90.00
_cell.angle_gamma   90.00
#
_symmetry.space_group_name_H-M   'P 1'
#
loop_
_entity.id
_entity.type
_entity.pdbx_description
1 polymer ?
#
loop_
_entity_poly.entity_id
_entity_poly.type
_entity_poly.pdbx_seq_one_letter_code
_entity_poly.pdbx_strand_id
1 'polypeptide(L)'
;MIKSSKETKAIQQCAQSYGSVASCFRGTQDEVKEEDSMANYTVARVSDDIGVCEKALSSDGVKLPTTISTRLQLVKLYNYIGYTITIQLLSIWLHH
;
A
#
# COMPACT_ATOMS: atom_id res chain seq x y z
N MET A 1 -4.20 2.57 -30.15
CA MET A 1 -2.88 2.80 -29.52
C MET A 1 -2.32 1.46 -29.08
N ILE A 2 -1.18 1.04 -29.62
CA ILE A 2 -0.46 -0.14 -29.14
C ILE A 2 0.41 0.34 -27.98
N LYS A 3 0.14 -0.13 -26.75
CA LYS A 3 0.96 0.20 -25.58
C LYS A 3 2.40 -0.29 -25.79
N SER A 4 3.38 0.52 -25.42
CA SER A 4 4.78 0.11 -25.55
C SER A 4 5.11 -1.01 -24.55
N SER A 5 6.11 -1.83 -24.84
CA SER A 5 6.51 -2.93 -23.95
C SER A 5 6.95 -2.43 -22.56
N LYS A 6 7.47 -1.20 -22.47
CA LYS A 6 7.82 -0.54 -21.21
C LYS A 6 6.58 -0.16 -20.40
N GLU A 7 5.59 0.47 -21.05
CA GLU A 7 4.32 0.81 -20.40
C GLU A 7 3.63 -0.42 -19.79
N THR A 8 3.64 -1.54 -20.53
CA THR A 8 3.07 -2.80 -20.03
C THR A 8 3.83 -3.34 -18.82
N LYS A 9 5.17 -3.23 -18.79
CA LYS A 9 5.99 -3.66 -17.64
C LYS A 9 5.75 -2.79 -16.41
N ALA A 10 5.74 -1.47 -16.55
CA ALA A 10 5.49 -0.55 -15.44
C ALA A 10 4.09 -0.76 -14.83
N ILE A 11 3.07 -0.96 -15.68
CA ILE A 11 1.72 -1.29 -15.23
C ILE A 11 1.69 -2.63 -14.52
N GLN A 12 2.37 -3.66 -15.03
CA GLN A 12 2.44 -4.97 -14.40
C GLN A 12 3.11 -4.93 -13.03
N GLN A 13 4.23 -4.20 -12.91
CA GLN A 13 4.91 -4.02 -11.64
C GLN A 13 4.03 -3.24 -10.64
N CYS A 14 3.36 -2.17 -11.09
CA CYS A 14 2.40 -1.47 -10.22
C CYS A 14 1.24 -2.39 -9.79
N ALA A 15 0.73 -3.24 -10.69
CA ALA A 15 -0.33 -4.19 -10.34
C ALA A 15 0.13 -5.22 -9.29
N GLN A 16 1.38 -5.70 -9.38
CA GLN A 16 1.98 -6.57 -8.37
C GLN A 16 2.09 -5.87 -7.02
N SER A 17 2.57 -4.63 -6.98
CA SER A 17 2.59 -3.80 -5.77
C SER A 17 1.21 -3.70 -5.12
N TYR A 18 0.14 -3.54 -5.91
CA TYR A 18 -1.23 -3.51 -5.39
C TYR A 18 -1.68 -4.86 -4.77
N GLY A 19 -1.16 -5.98 -5.25
CA GLY A 19 -1.34 -7.29 -4.61
C GLY A 19 -0.74 -7.31 -3.20
N SER A 20 0.49 -6.79 -3.05
CA SER A 20 1.16 -6.66 -1.75
C SER A 20 0.44 -5.68 -0.82
N VAL A 21 -0.05 -4.54 -1.34
CA VAL A 21 -0.88 -3.58 -0.60
C VAL A 21 -2.12 -4.25 -0.01
N ALA A 22 -2.86 -5.02 -0.82
CA ALA A 22 -4.04 -5.73 -0.36
C ALA A 22 -3.71 -6.78 0.70
N SER A 23 -2.58 -7.48 0.54
CA SER A 23 -2.09 -8.44 1.53
C SER A 23 -1.73 -7.76 2.85
N CYS A 24 -1.06 -6.61 2.83
CA CYS A 24 -0.67 -5.87 4.03
C CYS A 24 -1.90 -5.36 4.79
N PHE A 25 -2.89 -4.80 4.10
CA PHE A 25 -4.14 -4.38 4.77
C PHE A 25 -4.88 -5.55 5.40
N ARG A 26 -4.92 -6.72 4.75
CA ARG A 26 -5.53 -7.92 5.33
C ARG A 26 -4.75 -8.41 6.55
N GLY A 27 -3.43 -8.53 6.44
CA GLY A 27 -2.57 -8.93 7.56
C GLY A 27 -2.73 -8.00 8.75
N THR A 28 -2.78 -6.68 8.50
CA THR A 28 -3.05 -5.68 9.56
C THR A 28 -4.38 -5.93 10.26
N GLN A 29 -5.45 -6.26 9.51
CA GLN A 29 -6.76 -6.54 10.10
C GLN A 29 -6.75 -7.79 10.98
N ASP A 30 -6.00 -8.82 10.58
CA ASP A 30 -5.90 -10.06 11.34
C ASP A 30 -5.04 -9.85 12.59
N GLU A 31 -3.89 -9.18 12.46
CA GLU A 31 -3.02 -8.79 13.58
C GLU A 31 -3.76 -7.91 14.61
N VAL A 32 -4.63 -6.98 14.17
CA VAL A 32 -5.46 -6.18 15.10
C VAL A 32 -6.44 -7.04 15.89
N LYS A 33 -7.03 -8.09 15.29
CA LYS A 33 -7.96 -9.00 15.99
C LYS A 33 -7.23 -9.89 16.99
N GLU A 34 -5.99 -10.23 16.68
CA GLU A 34 -5.13 -11.07 17.50
C GLU A 34 -4.36 -10.29 18.57
N GLU A 35 -4.57 -8.96 18.63
CA GLU A 35 -3.84 -8.03 19.50
C GLU A 35 -2.31 -8.12 19.29
N ASP A 36 -1.89 -8.40 18.06
CA ASP A 36 -0.48 -8.52 17.69
C ASP A 36 0.15 -7.12 17.52
N SER A 37 1.20 -6.88 18.30
CA SER A 37 2.05 -5.70 18.24
C SER A 37 2.65 -5.40 16.85
N MET A 38 2.61 -6.33 15.91
CA MET A 38 3.09 -6.17 14.54
C MET A 38 2.15 -5.39 13.61
N ALA A 39 0.90 -5.15 14.02
CA ALA A 39 -0.11 -4.45 13.21
C ALA A 39 0.38 -3.12 12.60
N ASN A 40 1.16 -2.35 13.35
CA ASN A 40 1.73 -1.08 12.87
C ASN A 40 2.86 -1.26 11.84
N TYR A 41 3.68 -2.30 12.01
CA TYR A 41 4.74 -2.64 11.06
C TYR A 41 4.15 -3.16 9.75
N THR A 42 3.13 -4.03 9.82
CA THR A 42 2.50 -4.61 8.63
C THR A 42 1.79 -3.56 7.80
N VAL A 43 1.05 -2.64 8.41
CA VAL A 43 0.39 -1.56 7.66
C VAL A 43 1.40 -0.59 7.06
N ALA A 44 2.51 -0.28 7.74
CA ALA A 44 3.54 0.64 7.24
C ALA A 44 4.12 0.20 5.89
N ARG A 45 4.21 -1.12 5.63
CA ARG A 45 4.70 -1.68 4.37
C ARG A 45 3.86 -1.29 3.15
N VAL A 46 2.60 -0.90 3.34
CA VAL A 46 1.76 -0.37 2.26
C VAL A 46 2.41 0.86 1.61
N SER A 47 3.13 1.69 2.39
CA SER A 47 3.86 2.85 1.88
C SER A 47 4.99 2.47 0.94
N ASP A 48 5.70 1.38 1.24
CA ASP A 48 6.82 0.91 0.42
C ASP A 48 6.29 0.34 -0.90
N ASP A 49 5.26 -0.51 -0.83
CA ASP A 49 4.66 -1.14 -1.99
C ASP A 49 4.07 -0.10 -2.96
N ILE A 50 3.37 0.91 -2.43
CA ILE A 50 2.83 1.98 -3.28
C ILE A 50 3.95 2.84 -3.89
N GLY A 51 5.04 3.06 -3.15
CA GLY A 51 6.23 3.74 -3.64
C GLY A 51 6.90 2.99 -4.81
N VAL A 52 6.91 1.65 -4.78
CA VAL A 52 7.39 0.83 -5.90
C VAL A 52 6.53 1.04 -7.16
N CYS A 53 5.20 1.07 -7.01
CA CYS A 53 4.31 1.37 -8.13
C CYS A 53 4.59 2.76 -8.72
N GLU A 54 4.64 3.80 -7.88
CA GLU A 54 4.86 5.18 -8.35
C GLU A 54 6.20 5.32 -9.06
N LYS A 55 7.26 4.72 -8.52
CA LYS A 55 8.58 4.71 -9.13
C LYS A 55 8.59 4.01 -10.49
N ALA A 56 7.92 2.86 -10.62
CA ALA A 56 7.84 2.14 -11.90
C ALA A 56 7.14 2.98 -12.96
N LEU A 57 6.01 3.61 -12.61
CA LEU A 57 5.24 4.46 -13.52
C LEU A 57 6.02 5.72 -13.92
N SER A 58 6.67 6.40 -12.95
CA SER A 58 7.42 7.62 -13.23
C SER A 58 8.67 7.37 -14.06
N SER A 59 9.37 6.25 -13.81
CA SER A 59 10.62 5.91 -14.51
C SER A 59 10.39 5.65 -16.00
N ASP A 60 9.22 5.12 -16.36
CA ASP A 60 8.83 4.84 -17.74
C ASP A 60 7.90 5.93 -18.33
N GLY A 61 7.67 7.03 -17.61
CA GLY A 61 6.84 8.16 -18.08
C GLY A 61 5.35 7.81 -18.25
N VAL A 62 4.88 6.74 -17.60
CA VAL A 62 3.52 6.23 -17.75
C VAL A 62 2.55 7.07 -16.94
N LYS A 63 1.61 7.74 -17.63
CA LYS A 63 0.50 8.41 -16.97
C LYS A 63 -0.68 7.46 -16.83
N LEU A 64 -1.12 7.28 -15.58
CA LEU A 64 -2.34 6.52 -15.30
C LEU A 64 -3.59 7.37 -15.59
N PRO A 65 -4.72 6.72 -15.97
CA PRO A 65 -6.02 7.38 -15.97
C PRO A 65 -6.34 7.96 -14.59
N THR A 66 -7.02 9.11 -14.56
CA THR A 66 -7.36 9.81 -13.30
C THR A 66 -8.03 8.88 -12.28
N THR A 67 -8.91 7.99 -12.71
CA THR A 67 -9.58 7.02 -11.84
C THR A 67 -8.63 6.10 -11.09
N ILE A 68 -7.51 5.71 -11.71
CA ILE A 68 -6.48 4.87 -11.07
C ILE A 68 -5.55 5.71 -10.20
N SER A 69 -5.15 6.91 -10.67
CA SER A 69 -4.34 7.84 -9.88
C SER A 69 -5.03 8.24 -8.56
N THR A 70 -6.35 8.44 -8.57
CA THR A 70 -7.13 8.70 -7.34
C THR A 70 -7.06 7.53 -6.37
N ARG A 71 -7.10 6.28 -6.85
CA ARG A 71 -6.98 5.08 -5.99
C ARG A 71 -5.61 5.00 -5.32
N LEU A 72 -4.54 5.37 -6.03
CA LEU A 72 -3.20 5.49 -5.46
C LEU A 72 -3.16 6.45 -4.26
N GLN A 73 -3.80 7.61 -4.40
CA GLN A 73 -3.87 8.59 -3.31
C GLN A 73 -4.74 8.09 -2.13
N LEU A 74 -5.83 7.37 -2.41
CA LEU A 74 -6.66 6.77 -1.37
C LEU A 74 -5.89 5.70 -0.57
N VAL A 75 -5.07 4.88 -1.23
CA VAL A 75 -4.21 3.90 -0.54
C VAL A 75 -3.27 4.59 0.44
N LYS A 76 -2.65 5.72 0.05
CA LYS A 76 -1.79 6.51 0.95
C LYS A 76 -2.55 7.05 2.16
N LEU A 77 -3.75 7.60 1.93
CA LEU A 77 -4.61 8.09 3.00
C LEU A 77 -4.98 6.96 3.98
N TYR A 78 -5.43 5.81 3.47
CA TYR A 78 -5.82 4.68 4.31
C TYR A 78 -4.64 4.02 5.01
N ASN A 79 -3.46 3.99 4.40
CA ASN A 79 -2.23 3.60 5.08
C ASN A 79 -1.94 4.51 6.28
N TYR A 80 -1.97 5.84 6.08
CA TYR A 80 -1.73 6.79 7.16
C TYR A 80 -2.73 6.64 8.32
N ILE A 81 -4.02 6.49 8.01
CA ILE A 81 -5.06 6.23 9.00
C ILE A 81 -4.79 4.91 9.73
N GLY A 82 -4.55 3.83 8.99
CA GLY A 82 -4.29 2.51 9.55
C GLY A 82 -3.08 2.50 10.47
N TYR A 83 -1.96 3.09 10.05
CA TYR A 83 -0.75 3.24 10.85
C TYR A 83 -0.97 4.03 12.15
N THR A 84 -1.72 5.14 12.06
CA THR A 84 -2.03 5.95 13.24
C THR A 84 -2.85 5.16 14.26
N ILE A 85 -3.85 4.42 13.80
CA ILE A 85 -4.70 3.58 14.66
C ILE A 85 -3.88 2.47 15.31
N THR A 86 -3.08 1.74 14.54
CA THR A 86 -2.30 0.60 15.05
C THR A 86 -1.20 1.01 16.02
N ILE A 87 -0.61 2.20 15.87
CA ILE A 87 0.29 2.76 16.90
C ILE A 87 -0.44 3.03 18.21
N GLN A 88 -1.65 3.58 18.15
CA GLN A 88 -2.43 3.82 19.36
C GLN A 88 -2.80 2.51 20.05
N LEU A 89 -3.21 1.50 19.27
CA LEU A 89 -3.49 0.16 19.80
C LEU A 89 -2.25 -0.48 20.44
N LEU A 90 -1.08 -0.38 19.81
CA LEU A 90 0.18 -0.89 20.38
C LEU A 90 0.44 -0.32 21.77
N SER A 91 0.21 0.98 21.98
CA SER A 91 0.38 1.59 23.30
C SER A 91 -0.58 1.02 24.35
N ILE A 92 -1.78 0.62 23.95
CA ILE A 92 -2.78 0.01 24.84
C ILE A 92 -2.37 -1.42 25.18
N TRP A 93 -1.99 -2.22 24.17
CA TRP A 93 -1.61 -3.62 24.37
C TRP A 93 -0.35 -3.79 25.22
N LEU A 94 0.62 -2.87 25.13
CA LEU A 94 1.84 -2.91 25.96
C LEU A 94 1.64 -2.48 27.42
N HIS A 95 0.47 -1.95 27.77
CA HIS A 95 0.13 -1.50 29.13
C HIS A 95 -0.92 -2.36 29.83
N HIS A 96 -1.30 -3.49 29.21
CA HIS A 96 -2.11 -4.56 29.80
C HIS A 96 -1.26 -5.77 30.17
#